data_AF-A0A0F9R5E4-F1
#
_entry.id   AF-A0A0F9R5E4-F1
#
_cell.length_a   1.000
_cell.length_b   1.000
_cell.length_c   1.000
_cell.angle_alpha   90.00
_cell.angle_beta   90.00
_cell.angle_gamma   90.00
#
_symmetry.space_group_name_H-M   'P 1'
#
loop_
_entity.id
_entity.type
_entity.pdbx_description
1 polymer ?
#
loop_
_entity_poly.entity_id
_entity_poly.type
_entity_poly.pdbx_seq_one_letter_code
_entity_poly.pdbx_strand_id
1 'polypeptide(L)' 'MEITVKIKNVYGHNLTYPACEVSEKLIQLTSVKTFTKQHIAIIKSLGYEVKVEQANI' A
#
# COMPACT_ATOMS: atom_id res chain seq x y z
N MET A 1 -12.01 8.74 -0.17
CA MET A 1 -10.77 8.99 0.63
C MET A 1 -9.61 8.36 -0.09
N GLU A 2 -8.39 8.89 0.02
CA GLU A 2 -7.23 8.34 -0.67
C GLU A 2 -6.15 7.88 0.32
N ILE A 3 -5.45 6.81 -0.05
CA ILE A 3 -4.20 6.40 0.59
C ILE A 3 -3.09 6.34 -0.44
N THR A 4 -1.86 6.62 -0.01
CA THR A 4 -0.68 6.46 -0.83
C THR A 4 0.09 5.20 -0.44
N VAL A 5 0.63 4.53 -1.44
CA VAL A 5 1.50 3.37 -1.29
C VAL A 5 2.76 3.56 -2.12
N LYS A 6 3.85 2.93 -1.70
CA LYS A 6 5.13 2.96 -2.41
C LYS A 6 5.45 1.59 -2.95
N ILE A 7 5.80 1.50 -4.23
CA ILE A 7 6.30 0.26 -4.83
C ILE A 7 7.82 0.27 -4.78
N LYS A 8 8.42 -0.74 -4.16
CA LYS A 8 9.86 -0.94 -4.11
C LYS A 8 10.21 -2.28 -4.73
N ASN A 9 11.18 -2.31 -5.64
CA ASN A 9 11.77 -3.56 -6.10
C ASN A 9 12.81 -4.04 -5.07
N VAL A 10 12.64 -5.25 -4.57
CA VAL A 10 13.54 -5.89 -3.61
C VAL A 10 13.91 -7.26 -4.17
N TYR A 11 15.17 -7.42 -4.57
CA TYR A 11 15.69 -8.65 -5.18
C TYR A 11 14.82 -9.15 -6.36
N GLY A 12 14.35 -8.25 -7.22
CA GLY A 12 13.48 -8.59 -8.35
C GLY A 12 11.99 -8.66 -8.03
N HIS A 13 11.60 -8.56 -6.75
CA HIS A 13 10.18 -8.58 -6.33
C HIS A 13 9.63 -7.18 -6.09
N ASN A 14 8.53 -6.83 -6.76
CA ASN A 14 7.81 -5.58 -6.49
C ASN A 14 6.97 -5.74 -5.23
N LEU A 15 7.36 -5.03 -4.17
CA LEU A 15 6.68 -4.98 -2.90
C LEU A 15 5.96 -3.65 -2.71
N THR A 16 4.73 -3.69 -2.20
CA THR A 16 3.90 -2.50 -2.00
C THR A 16 3.90 -2.12 -0.52
N TYR A 17 4.59 -1.05 -0.17
CA TYR A 17 4.67 -0.53 1.19
C TYR A 17 3.63 0.57 1.43
N PRO A 18 3.17 0.75 2.69
CA PRO A 18 2.45 1.96 3.06
C PRO A 18 3.31 3.22 2.82
N ALA A 19 2.67 4.35 2.50
CA ALA A 19 3.33 5.65 2.28
C ALA A 19 2.59 6.84 2.90
N CYS A 20 1.54 6.60 3.68
CA CYS A 20 0.86 7.60 4.51
C CYS A 20 0.36 7.00 5.82
N GLU A 21 -0.01 7.87 6.77
CA GLU A 21 -0.49 7.45 8.10
C GLU A 21 -1.66 6.46 8.05
N VAL A 22 -2.62 6.68 7.15
CA VAL A 22 -3.79 5.79 7.00
C VAL A 22 -3.36 4.42 6.48
N SER A 23 -2.46 4.39 5.48
CA SER A 23 -1.93 3.12 4.97
C SER A 23 -1.09 2.37 6.02
N GLU A 24 -0.34 3.09 6.87
CA GLU A 24 0.41 2.49 7.99
C GLU A 24 -0.53 1.86 9.02
N LYS A 25 -1.62 2.56 9.37
CA LYS A 25 -2.64 2.01 10.27
C LYS A 25 -3.31 0.78 9.68
N LEU A 26 -3.63 0.78 8.38
CA LEU A 26 -4.25 -0.36 7.69
C LEU A 26 -3.33 -1.58 7.67
N ILE A 27 -2.02 -1.42 7.44
CA ILE A 27 -1.10 -2.55 7.44
C ILE A 27 -0.89 -3.12 8.85
N GLN A 28 -0.92 -2.28 9.90
CA GLN A 28 -0.80 -2.70 11.29
C GLN A 28 -1.96 -3.60 11.78
N LEU A 29 -3.12 -3.54 11.12
CA LEU A 29 -4.22 -4.49 11.36
C LEU A 29 -3.91 -5.90 10.85
N THR A 30 -2.81 -6.07 10.12
CA THR A 30 -2.36 -7.33 9.53
C THR A 30 -1.02 -7.75 10.13
N SER A 31 -0.63 -9.01 9.95
CA SER A 31 0.66 -9.53 10.43
C SER A 31 1.82 -9.34 9.43
N VAL A 32 1.63 -8.55 8.36
CA VAL A 32 2.62 -8.37 7.29
C VAL A 32 3.10 -6.92 7.20
N LYS A 33 4.19 -6.68 6.46
CA LYS A 33 4.79 -5.35 6.29
C LYS A 33 4.50 -4.69 4.94
N THR A 34 3.84 -5.41 4.04
CA THR A 34 3.55 -4.95 2.67
C THR A 34 2.15 -5.38 2.27
N PHE A 35 1.49 -4.57 1.43
CA PHE A 35 0.19 -4.91 0.90
C PHE A 35 0.31 -5.97 -0.18
N THR A 36 -0.49 -7.02 -0.04
CA THR A 36 -0.73 -7.99 -1.11
C THR A 36 -1.83 -7.46 -2.04
N LYS A 37 -2.00 -8.09 -3.20
CA LYS A 37 -3.12 -7.78 -4.11
C LYS A 37 -4.48 -7.89 -3.41
N GLN A 38 -4.63 -8.87 -2.51
CA GLN A 38 -5.85 -9.05 -1.72
C GLN A 38 -6.09 -7.88 -0.77
N HIS A 39 -5.04 -7.40 -0.06
CA HIS A 39 -5.18 -6.23 0.81
C HIS A 39 -5.62 -5.00 0.00
N ILE A 40 -5.02 -4.76 -1.17
CA ILE A 40 -5.41 -3.64 -2.04
C ILE A 40 -6.87 -3.77 -2.51
N ALA A 41 -7.33 -4.97 -2.84
CA ALA A 41 -8.73 -5.19 -3.23
C ALA A 41 -9.71 -4.87 -2.09
N ILE A 42 -9.40 -5.34 -0.87
CA ILE A 42 -10.21 -5.06 0.32
C ILE A 42 -10.25 -3.55 0.60
N ILE A 43 -9.08 -2.90 0.61
CA ILE A 43 -8.98 -1.46 0.83
C ILE A 43 -9.83 -0.67 -0.18
N LYS A 44 -9.80 -1.06 -1.46
CA LYS A 44 -10.68 -0.47 -2.48
C LYS A 44 -12.16 -0.70 -2.21
N SER A 45 -12.55 -1.91 -1.77
CA SER A 45 -13.95 -2.21 -1.41
C SER A 45 -14.46 -1.42 -0.19
N LEU A 46 -13.56 -0.99 0.70
CA LEU A 46 -13.88 -0.12 1.84
C LEU A 46 -14.09 1.35 1.42
N GLY A 47 -13.92 1.69 0.13
CA GLY A 47 -14.12 3.04 -0.40
C GLY A 47 -12.86 3.91 -0.41
N TYR A 48 -11.68 3.32 -0.25
CA TYR A 48 -10.41 4.02 -0.41
C TYR A 48 -9.91 3.93 -1.85
N GLU A 49 -9.45 5.06 -2.37
CA GLU A 49 -8.64 5.11 -3.58
C GLU A 49 -7.17 4.85 -3.19
N VAL A 50 -6.50 3.98 -3.95
CA VAL A 50 -5.09 3.64 -3.70
C VAL A 50 -4.23 4.26 -4.79
N LYS A 51 -3.40 5.23 -4.41
CA LYS A 51 -2.45 5.92 -5.30
C LYS A 51 -1.03 5.45 -5.03
N VAL A 52 -0.24 5.31 -6.08
CA VAL A 52 1.20 5.03 -5.93
C VAL A 52 1.93 6.36 -5.84
N GLU A 53 2.74 6.54 -4.79
CA GLU A 53 3.62 7.70 -4.66
C GLU A 53 4.55 7.74 -5.88
N GLN A 54 4.46 8.81 -6.67
CA GLN A 54 5.40 9.04 -7.75
C GLN A 54 6.75 9.42 -7.12
N ALA A 55 7.77 8.60 -7.37
CA ALA A 55 9.14 9.05 -7.15
C ALA A 55 9.40 10.18 -8.15
N ASN A 56 9.51 11.42 -7.65
CA ASN A 56 10.07 12.51 -8.45
C ASN A 56 11.51 12.10 -8.81
N ILE A 57 11.74 11.87 -10.11
CA ILE A 57 13.05 11.65 -10.73
C ILE A 57 13.58 13.00 -11.20
#